data_AF-A0A8B9GCE8-F1
#
_entry.id   AF-A0A8B9GCE8-F1
#
_cell.length_a   1.000
_cell.length_b   1.000
_cell.length_c   1.000
_cell.angle_alpha   90.00
_cell.angle_beta   90.00
_cell.angle_gamma   90.00
#
_symmetry.space_group_name_H-M   'P 1'
#
loop_
_entity.id
_entity.type
_entity.pdbx_description
1 polymer ?
#
loop_
_entity_poly.entity_id
_entity_poly.type
_entity_poly.pdbx_seq_one_letter_code
_entity_poly.pdbx_strand_id
1 'polypeptide(L)'
;SGRSGGWVYMVAMTAAAWSEKDATGDDIYPPLWNLAPENLLNFLVKDNKIIINAWNYQERLGLYKSLLNSSAKYFTAFGYQNFGNILWGLPLQHGWQFRTGRLADPSNKTSCGYENGDLLCISVRSWWSCMNYYLAIIPFLGAVEAGLFGQLQYEIEILPPEERTTDFCYSVADCRSRIPNLMNAWKAYFEVSNFTLVFWAACFRSYYKRYTPQIAIMITIKDHFLIF
;
A
#
# COMPACT_ATOMS: atom_id res chain seq x y z
N SER A 1 1.29 49.34 30.83
CA SER A 1 -0.03 48.68 30.87
C SER A 1 -0.27 48.00 29.53
N GLY A 2 -0.81 46.77 29.53
CA GLY A 2 -1.14 45.99 28.32
C GLY A 2 -2.19 46.69 27.42
N ARG A 3 -2.59 46.17 26.24
CA ARG A 3 -2.78 44.78 25.81
C ARG A 3 -2.96 44.73 24.28
N SER A 4 -2.39 43.68 23.66
CA SER A 4 -2.93 42.78 22.60
C SER A 4 -3.51 43.29 21.27
N GLY A 5 -3.00 42.71 20.17
CA GLY A 5 -3.77 42.47 18.93
C GLY A 5 -2.92 42.01 17.73
N GLY A 6 -2.92 40.71 17.41
CA GLY A 6 -2.90 40.26 16.01
C GLY A 6 -1.59 39.74 15.37
N TRP A 7 -0.90 38.78 15.99
CA TRP A 7 0.04 37.91 15.26
C TRP A 7 -0.72 36.76 14.58
N VAL A 8 -1.31 36.99 13.39
CA VAL A 8 -1.91 35.90 12.59
C VAL A 8 -1.68 36.14 11.09
N TYR A 9 -0.42 36.25 10.64
CA TYR A 9 -0.11 36.25 9.19
C TYR A 9 1.25 35.63 8.84
N MET A 10 1.75 34.65 9.60
CA MET A 10 3.05 34.00 9.30
C MET A 10 3.07 32.48 9.46
N VAL A 11 2.03 31.77 9.04
CA VAL A 11 2.08 30.28 8.95
C VAL A 11 1.57 29.74 7.59
N ALA A 12 0.99 30.58 6.72
CA ALA A 12 0.44 30.08 5.45
C ALA A 12 1.44 30.02 4.27
N MET A 13 2.67 30.53 4.42
CA MET A 13 3.58 30.70 3.27
C MET A 13 4.53 29.53 2.99
N THR A 14 4.61 28.51 3.84
CA THR A 14 5.53 27.37 3.64
C THR A 14 4.85 26.13 3.05
N ALA A 15 3.54 25.94 3.27
CA ALA A 15 2.78 24.84 2.66
C ALA A 15 2.43 25.12 1.18
N ALA A 16 2.28 26.40 0.79
CA ALA A 16 1.96 26.79 -0.58
C ALA A 16 3.15 26.62 -1.56
N ALA A 17 4.39 26.61 -1.06
CA ALA A 17 5.59 26.50 -1.89
C ALA A 17 5.80 25.13 -2.55
N TRP A 18 5.00 24.12 -2.17
CA TRP A 18 5.01 22.78 -2.79
C TRP A 18 3.85 22.55 -3.77
N SER A 19 2.98 23.54 -3.99
CA SER A 19 1.80 23.42 -4.85
C SER A 19 1.98 23.98 -6.27
N GLU A 20 3.12 24.59 -6.60
CA GLU A 20 3.37 25.21 -7.91
C GLU A 20 4.75 24.83 -8.47
N LYS A 21 5.16 23.57 -8.31
CA LYS A 21 6.14 22.99 -9.23
C LYS A 21 5.44 21.92 -10.04
N ASP A 22 5.28 22.26 -11.32
CA ASP A 22 4.83 21.41 -12.40
C ASP A 22 5.28 19.97 -12.27
N ALA A 23 4.40 19.06 -12.72
CA ALA A 23 4.61 17.65 -12.92
C ALA A 23 5.85 17.35 -13.78
N THR A 24 7.02 17.43 -13.14
CA THR A 24 8.22 16.72 -13.58
C THR A 24 7.93 15.22 -13.46
N GLY A 25 8.54 14.38 -14.30
CA GLY A 25 8.25 12.93 -14.38
C GLY A 25 8.32 12.13 -13.06
N ASP A 26 8.76 12.75 -11.96
CA ASP A 26 8.68 12.25 -10.58
C ASP A 26 7.25 12.14 -10.02
N ASP A 27 6.24 12.79 -10.62
CA ASP A 27 4.84 12.74 -10.15
C ASP A 27 4.08 11.45 -10.52
N ILE A 28 4.63 10.63 -11.41
CA ILE A 28 4.00 9.39 -11.88
C ILE A 28 4.07 8.29 -10.81
N TYR A 29 5.13 8.31 -10.00
CA TYR A 29 5.38 7.30 -8.99
C TYR A 29 5.10 7.82 -7.58
N PRO A 30 4.82 6.91 -6.63
CA PRO A 30 4.79 7.28 -5.22
C PRO A 30 6.15 7.84 -4.76
N PRO A 31 6.17 8.72 -3.74
CA PRO A 31 7.42 9.18 -3.14
C PRO A 31 8.33 8.02 -2.78
N LEU A 32 9.64 8.20 -2.96
CA LEU A 32 10.67 7.19 -2.61
C LEU A 32 10.55 5.85 -3.37
N TRP A 33 9.81 5.80 -4.48
CA TRP A 33 9.63 4.58 -5.28
C TRP A 33 10.92 3.86 -5.67
N ASN A 34 11.95 4.61 -6.05
CA ASN A 34 13.25 4.07 -6.44
C ASN A 34 14.06 3.54 -5.25
N LEU A 35 13.75 3.97 -4.03
CA LEU A 35 14.41 3.52 -2.80
C LEU A 35 13.67 2.33 -2.17
N ALA A 36 12.39 2.13 -2.47
CA ALA A 36 11.61 1.01 -1.96
C ALA A 36 12.16 -0.34 -2.45
N PRO A 37 12.17 -1.38 -1.58
CA PRO A 37 12.58 -2.73 -1.93
C PRO A 37 11.91 -3.22 -3.21
N GLU A 38 12.72 -3.72 -4.15
CA GLU A 38 12.23 -4.12 -5.47
C GLU A 38 11.64 -5.54 -5.48
N ASN A 39 12.11 -6.40 -4.59
CA ASN A 39 11.61 -7.75 -4.38
C ASN A 39 11.81 -8.19 -2.91
N LEU A 40 11.29 -9.38 -2.58
CA LEU A 40 11.30 -9.94 -1.23
C LEU A 40 12.69 -10.14 -0.63
N LEU A 41 13.72 -10.39 -1.45
CA LEU A 41 15.08 -10.59 -0.96
C LEU A 41 15.81 -9.28 -0.64
N ASN A 42 15.25 -8.13 -1.03
CA ASN A 42 15.77 -6.82 -0.65
C ASN A 42 15.34 -6.37 0.75
N PHE A 43 14.43 -7.10 1.40
CA PHE A 43 14.09 -6.87 2.80
C PHE A 43 15.14 -7.50 3.72
N LEU A 44 15.12 -7.09 4.99
CA LEU A 44 16.02 -7.64 5.99
C LEU A 44 15.74 -9.14 6.19
N VAL A 45 16.77 -9.97 6.02
CA VAL A 45 16.70 -11.39 6.38
C VAL A 45 17.35 -11.58 7.76
N LYS A 46 16.59 -12.11 8.71
CA LYS A 46 17.07 -12.40 10.07
C LYS A 46 16.45 -13.71 10.54
N ASP A 47 17.24 -14.57 11.19
CA ASP A 47 16.78 -15.85 11.76
C ASP A 47 16.00 -16.73 10.75
N ASN A 48 16.49 -16.77 9.50
CA ASN A 48 15.90 -17.50 8.37
C ASN A 48 14.49 -17.00 7.96
N LYS A 49 14.19 -15.74 8.26
CA LYS A 49 12.93 -15.06 7.90
C LYS A 49 13.20 -13.73 7.22
N ILE A 50 12.33 -13.38 6.28
CA ILE A 50 12.23 -12.04 5.73
C ILE A 50 11.38 -11.21 6.70
N ILE A 51 12.02 -10.21 7.30
CA ILE A 51 11.40 -9.31 8.27
C ILE A 51 10.89 -8.06 7.54
N ILE A 52 9.62 -7.75 7.73
CA ILE A 52 8.96 -6.61 7.09
C ILE A 52 8.30 -5.73 8.14
N ASN A 53 8.76 -4.49 8.26
CA ASN A 53 8.11 -3.47 9.06
C ASN A 53 6.99 -2.80 8.27
N ALA A 54 5.77 -3.31 8.42
CA ALA A 54 4.60 -2.71 7.80
C ALA A 54 4.35 -1.26 8.27
N TRP A 55 4.93 -0.81 9.38
CA TRP A 55 4.78 0.55 9.92
C TRP A 55 5.87 1.51 9.44
N ASN A 56 6.70 1.08 8.48
CA ASN A 56 7.58 1.94 7.73
C ASN A 56 7.04 2.14 6.30
N TYR A 57 6.98 3.40 5.86
CA TYR A 57 6.46 3.79 4.55
C TYR A 57 7.17 3.10 3.39
N GLN A 58 8.51 3.09 3.40
CA GLN A 58 9.31 2.56 2.30
C GLN A 58 9.21 1.03 2.21
N GLU A 59 9.19 0.34 3.36
CA GLU A 59 9.00 -1.11 3.40
C GLU A 59 7.58 -1.51 2.94
N ARG A 60 6.54 -0.79 3.38
CA ARG A 60 5.17 -1.02 2.91
C ARG A 60 5.06 -0.74 1.41
N LEU A 61 5.75 0.28 0.89
CA LEU A 61 5.83 0.55 -0.53
C LEU A 61 6.51 -0.61 -1.30
N GLY A 62 7.55 -1.22 -0.72
CA GLY A 62 8.22 -2.39 -1.27
C GLY A 62 7.32 -3.63 -1.43
N LEU A 63 6.30 -3.78 -0.57
CA LEU A 63 5.29 -4.83 -0.72
C LEU A 63 4.46 -4.65 -2.00
N TYR A 64 4.00 -3.42 -2.25
CA TYR A 64 3.27 -3.10 -3.47
C TYR A 64 4.14 -3.28 -4.72
N LYS A 65 5.42 -2.87 -4.65
CA LYS A 65 6.38 -3.05 -5.73
C LYS A 65 6.63 -4.53 -6.03
N SER A 66 6.76 -5.36 -5.00
CA SER A 66 6.90 -6.82 -5.14
C SER A 66 5.67 -7.44 -5.82
N LEU A 67 4.45 -7.00 -5.45
CA LEU A 67 3.21 -7.44 -6.09
C LEU A 67 3.15 -7.04 -7.57
N LEU A 68 3.46 -5.78 -7.87
CA LEU A 68 3.47 -5.27 -9.25
C LEU A 68 4.47 -6.03 -10.11
N ASN A 69 5.69 -6.24 -9.62
CA ASN A 69 6.74 -6.95 -10.35
C ASN A 69 6.36 -8.42 -10.60
N SER A 70 5.86 -9.12 -9.59
CA SER A 70 5.54 -10.55 -9.70
C SER A 70 4.28 -10.81 -10.55
N SER A 71 3.36 -9.85 -10.61
CA SER A 71 2.15 -9.93 -11.43
C SER A 71 2.30 -9.34 -12.83
N ALA A 72 3.44 -8.69 -13.16
CA ALA A 72 3.61 -7.96 -14.41
C ALA A 72 3.35 -8.80 -15.66
N LYS A 73 3.71 -10.09 -15.62
CA LYS A 73 3.47 -11.05 -16.70
C LYS A 73 2.00 -11.15 -17.13
N TYR A 74 1.06 -10.91 -16.22
CA TYR A 74 -0.37 -10.97 -16.53
C TYR A 74 -0.92 -9.69 -17.20
N PHE A 75 -0.16 -8.59 -17.15
CA PHE A 75 -0.61 -7.28 -17.63
C PHE A 75 0.14 -6.78 -18.88
N THR A 76 0.97 -7.63 -19.49
CA THR A 76 1.78 -7.30 -20.68
C THR A 76 0.94 -6.81 -21.87
N ALA A 77 -0.31 -7.28 -22.00
CA ALA A 77 -1.23 -6.85 -23.05
C ALA A 77 -1.93 -5.50 -22.77
N PHE A 78 -1.87 -5.00 -21.54
CA PHE A 78 -2.66 -3.85 -21.08
C PHE A 78 -1.85 -2.57 -20.90
N GLY A 79 -0.56 -2.58 -21.21
CA GLY A 79 0.28 -1.39 -21.18
C GLY A 79 1.77 -1.71 -21.25
N TYR A 80 2.56 -0.72 -21.63
CA TYR A 80 4.02 -0.80 -21.58
C TYR A 80 4.51 -0.66 -20.13
N GLN A 81 5.69 -1.20 -19.82
CA GLN A 81 6.35 -1.05 -18.50
C GLN A 81 5.44 -1.34 -17.29
N ASN A 82 4.54 -2.32 -17.40
CA ASN A 82 3.61 -2.71 -16.34
C ASN A 82 2.59 -1.63 -15.93
N PHE A 83 2.46 -0.50 -16.65
CA PHE A 83 1.49 0.54 -16.33
C PHE A 83 0.02 0.09 -16.45
N GLY A 84 -0.24 -0.97 -17.22
CA GLY A 84 -1.55 -1.61 -17.32
C GLY A 84 -1.97 -2.41 -16.09
N ASN A 85 -1.08 -2.57 -15.11
CA ASN A 85 -1.35 -3.36 -13.92
C ASN A 85 -2.34 -2.67 -12.99
N ILE A 86 -3.48 -3.30 -12.75
CA ILE A 86 -4.56 -2.72 -11.95
C ILE A 86 -4.17 -2.53 -10.47
N LEU A 87 -3.09 -3.17 -10.02
CA LEU A 87 -2.59 -3.03 -8.64
C LEU A 87 -1.93 -1.66 -8.39
N TRP A 88 -1.65 -0.85 -9.42
CA TRP A 88 -1.07 0.49 -9.26
C TRP A 88 -1.89 1.44 -8.37
N GLY A 89 -3.21 1.23 -8.27
CA GLY A 89 -4.06 2.03 -7.39
C GLY A 89 -3.61 2.00 -5.93
N LEU A 90 -3.08 0.88 -5.45
CA LEU A 90 -2.67 0.70 -4.07
C LEU A 90 -1.43 1.56 -3.69
N PRO A 91 -0.27 1.46 -4.38
CA PRO A 91 0.89 2.28 -4.08
C PRO A 91 0.67 3.76 -4.38
N LEU A 92 -0.13 4.12 -5.40
CA LEU A 92 -0.46 5.52 -5.70
C LEU A 92 -1.26 6.16 -4.56
N GLN A 93 -2.30 5.47 -4.07
CA GLN A 93 -3.04 5.90 -2.89
C GLN A 93 -2.13 6.02 -1.67
N HIS A 94 -1.24 5.05 -1.44
CA HIS A 94 -0.29 5.08 -0.33
C HIS A 94 0.65 6.29 -0.40
N GLY A 95 1.16 6.60 -1.59
CA GLY A 95 2.00 7.78 -1.84
C GLY A 95 1.27 9.10 -1.59
N TRP A 96 0.01 9.21 -2.02
CA TRP A 96 -0.81 10.37 -1.70
C TRP A 96 -1.06 10.53 -0.19
N GLN A 97 -1.33 9.44 0.53
CA GLN A 97 -1.50 9.48 1.99
C GLN A 97 -0.22 9.94 2.69
N PHE A 98 0.94 9.53 2.21
CA PHE A 98 2.24 9.98 2.72
C PHE A 98 2.47 11.47 2.48
N ARG A 99 2.36 11.94 1.22
CA ARG A 99 2.58 13.36 0.87
C ARG A 99 1.67 14.33 1.63
N THR A 100 0.46 13.88 1.96
CA THR A 100 -0.53 14.72 2.62
C THR A 100 -0.51 14.60 4.15
N GLY A 101 0.45 13.89 4.73
CA GLY A 101 0.58 13.69 6.18
C GLY A 101 -0.50 12.81 6.81
N ARG A 102 -1.35 12.16 6.00
CA ARG A 102 -2.45 11.32 6.50
C ARG A 102 -1.97 10.06 7.22
N LEU A 103 -0.72 9.64 7.02
CA LEU A 103 -0.12 8.49 7.72
C LEU A 103 0.52 8.85 9.08
N ALA A 104 0.71 10.14 9.38
CA ALA A 104 1.35 10.61 10.61
C ALA A 104 0.43 10.47 11.84
N ASP A 105 0.97 10.62 13.06
CA ASP A 105 0.15 10.61 14.29
C ASP A 105 -0.75 11.85 14.35
N PRO A 106 -2.09 11.72 14.20
CA PRO A 106 -2.99 12.87 14.22
C PRO A 106 -3.18 13.45 15.63
N SER A 107 -2.75 12.72 16.68
CA SER A 107 -2.92 13.12 18.07
C SER A 107 -1.79 13.97 18.63
N ASN A 108 -0.71 14.19 17.86
CA ASN A 108 0.51 14.87 18.29
C ASN A 108 1.14 14.31 19.57
N LYS A 109 0.83 13.06 19.91
CA LYS A 109 1.39 12.37 21.07
C LYS A 109 2.74 11.72 20.76
N THR A 110 2.99 11.42 19.47
CA THR A 110 4.29 10.98 18.97
C THR A 110 4.72 11.86 17.79
N SER A 111 6.01 11.79 17.45
CA SER A 111 6.59 12.47 16.28
C SER A 111 6.60 11.58 15.02
N CYS A 112 5.84 10.48 15.03
CA CYS A 112 5.73 9.55 13.91
C CYS A 112 5.07 10.19 12.69
N GLY A 113 5.74 10.15 11.54
CA GLY A 113 5.30 10.73 10.27
C GLY A 113 5.53 12.24 10.14
N TYR A 114 6.28 12.85 11.07
CA TYR A 114 6.65 14.26 11.02
C TYR A 114 8.15 14.43 10.70
N GLU A 115 8.50 15.52 10.00
CA GLU A 115 9.89 15.82 9.59
C GLU A 115 10.86 15.96 10.76
N ASN A 116 10.40 16.45 11.91
CA ASN A 116 11.19 16.60 13.13
C ASN A 116 11.25 15.32 13.98
N GLY A 117 10.70 14.21 13.48
CA GLY A 117 10.69 12.90 14.13
C GLY A 117 11.14 11.81 13.17
N ASP A 118 10.39 10.71 13.14
CA ASP A 118 10.57 9.66 12.14
C ASP A 118 9.57 9.88 11.00
N LEU A 119 10.04 10.52 9.92
CA LEU A 119 9.22 10.84 8.76
C LEU A 119 8.65 9.59 8.07
N LEU A 120 9.37 8.46 8.09
CA LEU A 120 8.94 7.23 7.42
C LEU A 120 8.02 6.38 8.30
N CYS A 121 7.87 6.72 9.57
CA CYS A 121 6.95 6.05 10.47
C CYS A 121 5.48 6.26 10.03
N ILE A 122 4.75 5.15 9.95
CA ILE A 122 3.31 5.12 9.75
C ILE A 122 2.65 4.93 11.11
N SER A 123 1.87 5.92 11.53
CA SER A 123 1.26 5.88 12.86
C SER A 123 0.08 4.92 12.92
N VAL A 124 0.10 3.99 13.87
CA VAL A 124 -1.04 3.12 14.20
C VAL A 124 -2.26 3.90 14.73
N ARG A 125 -2.06 5.18 15.11
CA ARG A 125 -3.13 6.07 15.59
C ARG A 125 -3.84 6.81 14.46
N SER A 126 -3.30 6.77 13.24
CA SER A 126 -3.97 7.31 12.07
C SER A 126 -5.02 6.33 11.54
N TRP A 127 -6.23 6.85 11.34
CA TRP A 127 -7.31 6.10 10.70
C TRP A 127 -6.93 5.64 9.28
N TRP A 128 -6.22 6.49 8.52
CA TRP A 128 -5.76 6.14 7.17
C TRP A 128 -4.74 5.02 7.18
N SER A 129 -3.82 5.04 8.15
CA SER A 129 -2.81 3.99 8.33
C SER A 129 -3.44 2.63 8.63
N CYS A 130 -4.48 2.60 9.47
CA CYS A 130 -5.23 1.38 9.78
C CYS A 130 -5.91 0.80 8.53
N MET A 131 -6.65 1.63 7.78
CA MET A 131 -7.32 1.18 6.56
C MET A 131 -6.32 0.73 5.49
N ASN A 132 -5.23 1.49 5.31
CA ASN A 132 -4.18 1.16 4.35
C ASN A 132 -3.42 -0.12 4.73
N TYR A 133 -3.28 -0.45 6.01
CA TYR A 133 -2.68 -1.73 6.44
C TYR A 133 -3.41 -2.90 5.78
N TYR A 134 -4.74 -2.92 5.81
CA TYR A 134 -5.51 -4.01 5.19
C TYR A 134 -5.41 -4.01 3.66
N LEU A 135 -5.24 -2.84 3.04
CA LEU A 135 -5.01 -2.69 1.60
C LEU A 135 -3.56 -3.00 1.17
N ALA A 136 -2.63 -3.13 2.11
CA ALA A 136 -1.24 -3.51 1.86
C ALA A 136 -1.02 -4.99 2.17
N ILE A 137 -1.26 -5.35 3.44
CA ILE A 137 -0.82 -6.61 4.02
C ILE A 137 -1.69 -7.78 3.58
N ILE A 138 -3.01 -7.60 3.49
CA ILE A 138 -3.90 -8.71 3.13
C ILE A 138 -3.76 -9.13 1.66
N PRO A 139 -3.70 -8.21 0.68
CA PRO A 139 -3.38 -8.57 -0.70
C PRO A 139 -2.01 -9.25 -0.79
N PHE A 140 -1.02 -8.73 -0.08
CA PHE A 140 0.33 -9.27 -0.09
C PHE A 140 0.37 -10.71 0.46
N LEU A 141 -0.19 -10.96 1.63
CA LEU A 141 -0.25 -12.31 2.21
C LEU A 141 -1.14 -13.25 1.39
N GLY A 142 -2.20 -12.74 0.76
CA GLY A 142 -2.99 -13.51 -0.21
C GLY A 142 -2.17 -13.94 -1.42
N ALA A 143 -1.28 -13.07 -1.92
CA ALA A 143 -0.35 -13.41 -3.01
C ALA A 143 0.72 -14.41 -2.58
N VAL A 144 1.25 -14.29 -1.35
CA VAL A 144 2.16 -15.28 -0.75
C VAL A 144 1.48 -16.65 -0.73
N GLU A 145 0.26 -16.71 -0.21
CA GLU A 145 -0.47 -17.96 -0.11
C GLU A 145 -0.86 -18.55 -1.48
N ALA A 146 -1.15 -17.69 -2.46
CA ALA A 146 -1.40 -18.11 -3.85
C ALA A 146 -0.13 -18.56 -4.60
N GLY A 147 1.05 -18.47 -3.97
CA GLY A 147 2.32 -18.83 -4.59
C GLY A 147 2.77 -17.87 -5.69
N LEU A 148 2.29 -16.62 -5.70
CA LEU A 148 2.64 -15.63 -6.74
C LEU A 148 4.16 -15.43 -6.84
N PHE A 149 4.84 -15.45 -5.70
CA PHE A 149 6.28 -15.25 -5.58
C PHE A 149 7.10 -16.53 -5.83
N GLY A 150 6.44 -17.64 -6.20
CA GLY A 150 7.09 -18.95 -6.34
C GLY A 150 7.52 -19.55 -5.00
N GLN A 151 8.52 -20.42 -5.04
CA GLN A 151 9.10 -21.00 -3.84
C GLN A 151 9.91 -19.95 -3.08
N LEU A 152 9.42 -19.54 -1.91
CA LEU A 152 10.14 -18.63 -1.04
C LEU A 152 11.30 -19.36 -0.35
N GLN A 153 12.46 -18.71 -0.32
CA GLN A 153 13.64 -19.22 0.38
C GLN A 153 13.50 -19.10 1.91
N TYR A 154 12.78 -18.07 2.35
CA TYR A 154 12.61 -17.71 3.76
C TYR A 154 11.13 -17.48 4.04
N GLU A 155 10.70 -17.78 5.27
CA GLU A 155 9.36 -17.41 5.71
C GLU A 155 9.25 -15.89 5.85
N ILE A 156 8.03 -15.37 5.70
CA ILE A 156 7.76 -13.94 5.83
C ILE A 156 7.21 -13.66 7.23
N GLU A 157 7.78 -12.67 7.90
CA GLU A 157 7.32 -12.17 9.18
C GLU A 157 7.04 -10.66 9.08
N ILE A 158 5.79 -10.29 9.34
CA ILE A 158 5.39 -8.88 9.43
C ILE A 158 5.50 -8.46 10.89
N LEU A 159 6.26 -7.39 11.14
CA LEU A 159 6.43 -6.89 12.49
C LEU A 159 5.13 -6.23 13.01
N PRO A 160 4.74 -6.52 14.26
CA PRO A 160 3.65 -5.80 14.89
C PRO A 160 4.05 -4.34 15.19
N PRO A 161 3.07 -3.42 15.29
CA PRO A 161 3.33 -2.08 15.81
C PRO A 161 3.69 -2.14 17.30
N GLU A 162 4.23 -1.06 17.85
CA GLU A 162 4.51 -0.98 19.30
C GLU A 162 3.23 -0.96 20.15
N GLU A 163 2.13 -0.41 19.62
CA GLU A 163 0.83 -0.30 20.27
C GLU A 163 -0.27 -0.92 19.40
N ARG A 164 -1.37 -1.35 20.01
CA ARG A 164 -2.55 -1.92 19.31
C ARG A 164 -2.22 -3.17 18.47
N THR A 165 -1.30 -3.98 18.96
CA THR A 165 -0.85 -5.21 18.30
C THR A 165 -1.99 -6.19 18.01
N THR A 166 -3.04 -6.19 18.82
CA THR A 166 -4.21 -7.06 18.67
C THR A 166 -5.15 -6.65 17.54
N ASP A 167 -5.04 -5.43 17.01
CA ASP A 167 -5.97 -4.92 15.99
C ASP A 167 -5.67 -5.51 14.60
N PHE A 168 -4.45 -5.98 14.38
CA PHE A 168 -3.99 -6.47 13.07
C PHE A 168 -3.59 -7.95 13.12
N CYS A 169 -3.41 -8.52 11.92
CA CYS A 169 -2.86 -9.84 11.72
C CYS A 169 -1.54 -9.75 10.94
N TYR A 170 -0.62 -10.69 11.17
CA TYR A 170 0.78 -10.55 10.73
C TYR A 170 1.34 -11.73 9.93
N SER A 171 0.60 -12.82 9.82
CA SER A 171 1.00 -13.99 9.04
C SER A 171 -0.18 -14.54 8.25
N VAL A 172 0.09 -15.38 7.25
CA VAL A 172 -0.97 -16.05 6.48
C VAL A 172 -1.92 -16.81 7.42
N ALA A 173 -1.38 -17.58 8.38
CA ALA A 173 -2.18 -18.35 9.33
C ALA A 173 -3.06 -17.45 10.22
N ASP A 174 -2.48 -16.38 10.78
CA ASP A 174 -3.20 -15.44 11.65
C ASP A 174 -4.29 -14.68 10.88
N CYS A 175 -3.97 -14.16 9.69
CA CYS A 175 -4.93 -13.46 8.85
C CYS A 175 -6.05 -14.39 8.34
N ARG A 176 -5.74 -15.65 8.01
CA ARG A 176 -6.78 -16.64 7.65
C ARG A 176 -7.71 -16.93 8.83
N SER A 177 -7.19 -16.97 10.05
CA SER A 177 -8.02 -17.18 11.24
C SER A 177 -8.97 -16.01 11.50
N ARG A 178 -8.49 -14.76 11.35
CA ARG A 178 -9.28 -13.57 11.69
C ARG A 178 -10.21 -13.07 10.57
N ILE A 179 -9.74 -13.09 9.32
CA ILE A 179 -10.45 -12.53 8.16
C ILE A 179 -10.43 -13.50 6.95
N PRO A 180 -10.93 -14.74 7.13
CA PRO A 180 -10.82 -15.82 6.13
C PRO A 180 -11.42 -15.43 4.77
N ASN A 181 -12.54 -14.72 4.76
CA ASN A 181 -13.22 -14.34 3.51
C ASN A 181 -12.38 -13.38 2.66
N LEU A 182 -11.69 -12.42 3.29
CA LEU A 182 -10.85 -11.46 2.57
C LEU A 182 -9.56 -12.14 2.08
N MET A 183 -8.95 -12.98 2.90
CA MET A 183 -7.79 -13.80 2.49
C MET A 183 -8.13 -14.72 1.31
N ASN A 184 -9.27 -15.42 1.36
CA ASN A 184 -9.70 -16.30 0.26
C ASN A 184 -9.92 -15.52 -1.04
N ALA A 185 -10.49 -14.31 -0.97
CA ALA A 185 -10.75 -13.52 -2.16
C ALA A 185 -9.44 -13.02 -2.82
N TRP A 186 -8.47 -12.54 -2.02
CA TRP A 186 -7.15 -12.15 -2.53
C TRP A 186 -6.36 -13.33 -3.06
N LYS A 187 -6.37 -14.47 -2.34
CA LYS A 187 -5.77 -15.71 -2.83
C LYS A 187 -6.35 -16.10 -4.19
N ALA A 188 -7.68 -16.15 -4.31
CA ALA A 188 -8.36 -16.50 -5.55
C ALA A 188 -8.01 -15.52 -6.69
N TYR A 189 -7.91 -14.22 -6.42
CA TYR A 189 -7.47 -13.24 -7.41
C TYR A 189 -6.10 -13.57 -8.02
N PHE A 190 -5.12 -13.96 -7.19
CA PHE A 190 -3.78 -14.32 -7.66
C PHE A 190 -3.70 -15.73 -8.26
N GLU A 191 -4.50 -16.68 -7.78
CA GLU A 191 -4.61 -18.03 -8.38
C GLU A 191 -5.26 -18.00 -9.77
N VAL A 192 -6.33 -17.22 -9.93
CA VAL A 192 -6.99 -17.02 -11.24
C VAL A 192 -6.02 -16.34 -12.19
N SER A 193 -5.28 -15.33 -11.73
CA SER A 193 -4.21 -14.72 -12.53
C SER A 193 -3.14 -15.76 -12.93
N ASN A 194 -2.80 -16.69 -12.03
CA ASN A 194 -1.92 -17.83 -12.32
C ASN A 194 -2.48 -18.80 -13.38
N PHE A 195 -3.80 -19.02 -13.46
CA PHE A 195 -4.43 -20.01 -14.33
C PHE A 195 -5.05 -19.48 -15.63
N THR A 196 -5.43 -18.19 -15.71
CA THR A 196 -6.34 -17.68 -16.76
C THR A 196 -5.78 -16.56 -17.62
N LEU A 197 -4.68 -16.82 -18.33
CA LEU A 197 -4.38 -16.11 -19.59
C LEU A 197 -4.34 -17.01 -20.83
N VAL A 198 -4.75 -18.28 -20.70
CA VAL A 198 -4.98 -19.16 -21.86
C VAL A 198 -6.45 -19.06 -22.36
N PHE A 199 -7.39 -18.56 -21.55
CA PHE A 199 -8.83 -18.58 -21.89
C PHE A 199 -9.58 -17.23 -21.80
N TRP A 200 -8.92 -16.13 -21.39
CA TRP A 200 -9.59 -14.88 -21.00
C TRP A 200 -9.79 -13.82 -22.09
N ALA A 201 -9.57 -14.14 -23.37
CA ALA A 201 -10.01 -13.26 -24.46
C ALA A 201 -11.53 -13.38 -24.75
N ALA A 202 -12.20 -14.45 -24.29
CA ALA A 202 -13.58 -14.76 -24.69
C ALA A 202 -14.69 -14.39 -23.67
N CYS A 203 -14.36 -14.13 -22.39
CA CYS A 203 -15.39 -14.06 -21.33
C CYS A 203 -15.41 -12.74 -20.54
N PHE A 204 -14.93 -11.64 -21.13
CA PHE A 204 -14.83 -10.34 -20.45
C PHE A 204 -16.20 -9.68 -20.14
N ARG A 205 -17.33 -10.24 -20.63
CA ARG A 205 -18.66 -9.62 -20.48
C ARG A 205 -19.51 -10.15 -19.32
N SER A 206 -19.24 -11.36 -18.82
CA SER A 206 -20.11 -12.00 -17.81
C SER A 206 -19.58 -11.96 -16.38
N TYR A 207 -18.26 -11.82 -16.19
CA TYR A 207 -17.65 -12.01 -14.86
C TYR A 207 -17.75 -10.78 -13.93
N TYR A 208 -17.95 -9.58 -14.48
CA TYR A 208 -18.04 -8.32 -13.72
C TYR A 208 -19.20 -8.26 -12.72
N LYS A 209 -20.24 -9.08 -12.90
CA LYS A 209 -21.44 -9.06 -12.04
C LYS A 209 -21.29 -9.81 -10.72
N ARG A 210 -20.25 -10.63 -10.52
CA ARG A 210 -20.16 -11.55 -9.37
C ARG A 210 -19.15 -11.15 -8.29
N TYR A 211 -18.23 -10.22 -8.55
CA TYR A 211 -17.17 -9.79 -7.61
C TYR A 211 -17.27 -8.31 -7.17
N THR A 212 -18.49 -7.79 -7.17
CA THR A 212 -18.81 -6.36 -7.02
C THR A 212 -18.33 -5.67 -5.73
N PRO A 213 -18.19 -6.28 -4.54
CA PRO A 213 -17.80 -5.47 -3.36
C PRO A 213 -16.29 -5.15 -3.29
N GLN A 214 -15.40 -5.98 -3.84
CA GLN A 214 -13.94 -5.77 -3.74
C GLN A 214 -13.35 -5.14 -5.00
N ILE A 215 -13.88 -5.51 -6.17
CA ILE A 215 -13.57 -4.83 -7.43
C ILE A 215 -14.16 -3.41 -7.41
N ALA A 216 -15.31 -3.17 -6.73
CA ALA A 216 -15.73 -1.80 -6.47
C ALA A 216 -14.69 -1.04 -5.66
N ILE A 217 -14.04 -1.60 -4.64
CA ILE A 217 -12.98 -0.86 -3.93
C ILE A 217 -11.83 -0.50 -4.89
N MET A 218 -11.34 -1.40 -5.74
CA MET A 218 -10.25 -1.09 -6.68
C MET A 218 -10.65 -0.20 -7.86
N ILE A 219 -11.85 -0.34 -8.41
CA ILE A 219 -12.37 0.51 -9.50
C ILE A 219 -12.79 1.86 -8.94
N THR A 220 -13.44 1.92 -7.78
CA THR A 220 -13.68 3.16 -7.05
C THR A 220 -12.34 3.83 -6.70
N ILE A 221 -11.27 3.09 -6.40
CA ILE A 221 -9.94 3.72 -6.24
C ILE A 221 -9.42 4.34 -7.56
N LYS A 222 -9.72 3.77 -8.73
CA LYS A 222 -9.30 4.38 -10.01
C LYS A 222 -10.21 5.51 -10.48
N ASP A 223 -11.52 5.38 -10.29
CA ASP A 223 -12.54 6.27 -10.85
C ASP A 223 -13.09 7.30 -9.83
N HIS A 224 -12.96 7.06 -8.51
CA HIS A 224 -13.35 8.01 -7.45
C HIS A 224 -12.18 8.75 -6.78
N PHE A 225 -10.92 8.53 -7.15
CA PHE A 225 -9.82 9.41 -6.72
C PHE A 225 -9.81 10.78 -7.43
N LEU A 226 -10.85 11.08 -8.24
CA LEU A 226 -11.20 12.43 -8.68
C LEU A 226 -12.20 13.14 -7.75
N ILE A 227 -12.71 12.49 -6.69
CA ILE A 227 -13.59 13.10 -5.71
C ILE A 227 -13.21 12.59 -4.31
N PHE A 228 -12.12 13.11 -3.74
CA PHE A 228 -11.93 13.50 -2.33
C PHE A 228 -10.49 13.99 -2.09
#